data_AF-A0A8B8PNQ1-F1
#
_entry.id   AF-A0A8B8PNQ1-F1
#
_cell.length_a   1.000
_cell.length_b   1.000
_cell.length_c   1.000
_cell.angle_alpha   90.00
_cell.angle_beta   90.00
_cell.angle_gamma   90.00
#
_symmetry.space_group_name_H-M   'P 1'
#
loop_
_entity.id
_entity.type
_entity.pdbx_description
1 polymer ?
#
loop_
_entity_poly.entity_id
_entity_poly.type
_entity_poly.pdbx_seq_one_letter_code
_entity_poly.pdbx_strand_id
1 'polypeptide(L)'
;MPPIEQDEKRKREERERKKAEVRARLEAVAASKKKKGFMTPERKKKLRLLLRRKAAEELKRQQEVKANERRKIITQRTGQKKALDGLSDDQLMQLASQYHERIARLENEKYDLEYAVSRKDYEITEMAAKVNDMRGKFIRPPLKKIPKYEAKIERMLLNARKEIGFTVALKSVKKEQMTETKETKKATPEWSWKQRQQVDN
;
A
#
# COMPACT_ATOMS: atom_id res chain seq x y z
N MET A 1 -3.90 31.90 -71.97
CA MET A 1 -3.53 31.30 -70.66
C MET A 1 -4.73 31.42 -69.72
N PRO A 2 -5.22 30.33 -69.10
CA PRO A 2 -6.63 30.21 -68.72
C PRO A 2 -6.93 30.55 -67.23
N PRO A 3 -7.96 31.38 -66.95
CA PRO A 3 -8.46 31.71 -65.60
C PRO A 3 -9.17 30.58 -64.81
N ILE A 4 -9.32 29.39 -65.37
CA ILE A 4 -10.18 28.31 -64.86
C ILE A 4 -9.64 27.69 -63.55
N GLU A 5 -8.32 27.71 -63.36
CA GLU A 5 -7.66 27.08 -62.21
C GLU A 5 -7.84 27.86 -60.90
N GLN A 6 -8.14 29.16 -60.97
CA GLN A 6 -8.35 30.00 -59.79
C GLN A 6 -9.75 29.82 -59.20
N ASP A 7 -10.77 29.60 -60.04
CA ASP A 7 -12.14 29.38 -59.58
C ASP A 7 -12.34 28.02 -58.93
N GLU A 8 -11.66 26.98 -59.42
CA GLU A 8 -11.66 25.66 -58.78
C GLU A 8 -10.99 25.67 -57.41
N LYS A 9 -9.89 26.43 -57.26
CA LYS A 9 -9.21 26.65 -55.97
C LYS A 9 -10.12 27.35 -54.98
N ARG A 10 -10.80 28.43 -55.38
CA ARG A 10 -11.77 29.16 -54.54
C ARG A 10 -12.93 28.25 -54.09
N LYS A 11 -13.47 27.44 -55.00
CA LYS A 11 -14.57 26.50 -54.71
C LYS A 11 -14.14 25.33 -53.81
N ARG A 12 -12.85 24.97 -53.80
CA ARG A 12 -12.27 23.97 -52.90
C ARG A 12 -12.04 24.56 -51.51
N GLU A 13 -11.49 25.77 -51.44
CA GLU A 13 -11.29 26.51 -50.18
C GLU A 13 -12.61 26.80 -49.47
N GLU A 14 -13.67 27.15 -50.20
CA GLU A 14 -14.99 27.38 -49.62
C GLU A 14 -15.61 26.09 -49.03
N ARG A 15 -15.40 24.95 -49.70
CA ARG A 15 -15.80 23.62 -49.20
C ARG A 15 -15.01 23.21 -47.97
N GLU A 16 -13.71 23.48 -47.95
CA GLU A 16 -12.86 23.21 -46.78
C GLU A 16 -13.24 24.10 -45.59
N ARG A 17 -13.56 25.37 -45.83
CA ARG A 17 -14.04 26.29 -44.79
C ARG A 17 -15.36 25.85 -44.19
N LYS A 18 -16.34 25.46 -45.03
CA LYS A 18 -17.62 24.90 -44.57
C LYS A 18 -17.42 23.59 -43.80
N LYS A 19 -16.49 22.72 -44.22
CA LYS A 19 -16.16 21.48 -43.52
C LYS A 19 -15.47 21.74 -42.17
N ALA A 20 -14.58 22.72 -42.10
CA ALA A 20 -13.90 23.13 -40.88
C ALA A 20 -14.88 23.74 -39.87
N GLU A 21 -15.82 24.56 -40.33
CA GLU A 21 -16.87 25.15 -39.49
C GLU A 21 -17.81 24.09 -38.92
N VAL A 22 -18.25 23.13 -39.73
CA VAL A 22 -19.08 22.00 -39.26
C VAL A 22 -18.30 21.16 -38.24
N ARG A 23 -17.01 20.91 -38.48
CA ARG A 23 -16.14 20.19 -37.53
C ARG A 23 -15.97 20.95 -36.21
N ALA A 24 -15.74 22.26 -36.28
CA ALA A 24 -15.62 23.12 -35.10
C ALA A 24 -16.94 23.18 -34.30
N ARG A 25 -18.09 23.23 -35.00
CA ARG A 25 -19.41 23.18 -34.37
C ARG A 25 -19.67 21.83 -33.69
N LEU A 26 -19.30 20.72 -34.33
CA LEU A 26 -19.40 19.38 -33.74
C LEU A 26 -18.46 19.21 -32.53
N GLU A 27 -17.26 19.76 -32.60
CA GLU A 27 -16.28 19.73 -31.50
C GLU A 27 -16.73 20.59 -30.30
N ALA A 28 -17.31 21.77 -30.54
CA ALA A 28 -17.89 22.63 -29.51
C ALA A 28 -19.11 21.97 -28.82
N VAL A 29 -19.97 21.29 -29.58
CA VAL A 29 -21.10 20.52 -29.04
C VAL A 29 -20.62 19.28 -28.26
N ALA A 30 -19.52 18.65 -28.66
CA ALA A 30 -18.90 17.55 -27.92
C ALA A 30 -18.22 18.04 -26.63
N ALA A 31 -17.62 19.22 -26.65
CA ALA A 31 -17.00 19.84 -25.48
C ALA A 31 -18.04 20.28 -24.42
N SER A 32 -19.19 20.83 -24.84
CA SER A 32 -20.28 21.22 -23.92
C SER A 32 -21.05 20.01 -23.35
N LYS A 33 -21.02 18.86 -24.04
CA LYS A 33 -21.57 17.58 -23.55
C LYS A 33 -20.69 16.86 -22.51
N LYS A 34 -19.49 17.36 -22.18
CA LYS A 34 -18.71 16.86 -21.02
C LYS A 34 -19.43 17.27 -19.74
N LYS A 35 -20.43 16.47 -19.36
CA LYS A 35 -21.13 16.56 -18.07
C LYS A 35 -20.10 16.76 -16.97
N LYS A 36 -20.17 17.90 -16.27
CA LYS A 36 -19.51 18.16 -14.98
C LYS A 36 -20.03 17.12 -13.97
N GLY A 37 -19.51 15.90 -14.06
CA GLY A 37 -19.79 14.86 -13.08
C GLY A 37 -19.32 15.33 -11.70
N PHE A 38 -20.07 14.94 -10.66
CA PHE A 38 -19.93 15.28 -9.24
C PHE A 38 -18.49 15.38 -8.67
N MET A 39 -17.48 14.83 -9.35
CA MET A 39 -16.07 14.87 -8.96
C MET A 39 -15.17 15.01 -10.19
N THR A 40 -14.11 15.81 -10.08
CA THR A 40 -13.03 15.80 -11.08
C THR A 40 -12.36 14.42 -11.11
N PRO A 41 -11.89 13.94 -12.28
CA PRO A 41 -11.20 12.66 -12.41
C PRO A 41 -10.00 12.52 -11.45
N GLU A 42 -9.27 13.61 -11.23
CA GLU A 42 -8.16 13.70 -10.28
C GLU A 42 -8.59 13.48 -8.83
N ARG A 43 -9.69 14.11 -8.40
CA ARG A 43 -10.22 13.94 -7.04
C ARG A 43 -10.71 12.50 -6.82
N LYS A 44 -11.35 11.88 -7.83
CA LYS A 44 -11.74 10.45 -7.78
C LYS A 44 -10.52 9.53 -7.68
N LYS A 45 -9.43 9.81 -8.40
CA LYS A 45 -8.16 9.05 -8.32
C LYS A 45 -7.54 9.18 -6.93
N LYS A 46 -7.46 10.40 -6.39
CA LYS A 46 -6.93 10.66 -5.03
C LYS A 46 -7.74 9.94 -3.96
N LEU A 47 -9.07 9.96 -4.06
CA LEU A 47 -9.94 9.27 -3.12
C LEU A 47 -9.75 7.75 -3.14
N ARG A 48 -9.66 7.13 -4.33
CA ARG A 48 -9.38 5.69 -4.46
C ARG A 48 -8.02 5.31 -3.84
N LEU A 49 -7.01 6.17 -4.01
CA LEU A 49 -5.69 5.97 -3.41
C LEU A 49 -5.77 6.02 -1.88
N LEU A 50 -6.45 7.03 -1.32
CA LEU A 50 -6.66 7.16 0.12
C LEU A 50 -7.43 5.96 0.70
N LEU A 51 -8.45 5.48 -0.03
CA LEU A 51 -9.24 4.32 0.40
C LEU A 51 -8.39 3.05 0.45
N ARG A 52 -7.56 2.81 -0.57
CA ARG A 52 -6.63 1.66 -0.59
C ARG A 52 -5.56 1.78 0.50
N ARG A 53 -5.04 2.98 0.74
CA ARG A 53 -4.07 3.23 1.82
C ARG A 53 -4.69 2.92 3.18
N LYS A 54 -5.90 3.43 3.44
CA LYS A 54 -6.64 3.14 4.68
C LYS A 54 -6.96 1.66 4.82
N ALA A 55 -7.36 0.99 3.74
CA ALA A 55 -7.62 -0.45 3.75
C ALA A 55 -6.35 -1.26 4.05
N ALA A 56 -5.20 -0.90 3.47
CA ALA A 56 -3.93 -1.55 3.75
C ALA A 56 -3.46 -1.33 5.19
N GLU A 57 -3.64 -0.12 5.71
CA GLU A 57 -3.33 0.23 7.10
C GLU A 57 -4.21 -0.55 8.09
N GLU A 58 -5.52 -0.60 7.86
CA GLU A 58 -6.43 -1.36 8.70
C GLU A 58 -6.17 -2.87 8.61
N LEU A 59 -5.82 -3.39 7.43
CA LEU A 59 -5.42 -4.80 7.28
C LEU A 59 -4.18 -5.12 8.12
N LYS A 60 -3.17 -4.23 8.12
CA LYS A 60 -1.98 -4.39 8.95
C LYS A 60 -2.32 -4.33 10.44
N ARG A 61 -3.16 -3.38 10.85
CA ARG A 61 -3.64 -3.25 12.24
C ARG A 61 -4.35 -4.52 12.70
N GLN A 62 -5.23 -5.08 11.89
CA GLN A 62 -5.93 -6.33 12.19
C GLN A 62 -4.97 -7.52 12.29
N GLN A 63 -3.96 -7.59 11.43
CA GLN A 63 -2.92 -8.63 11.52
C GLN A 63 -2.13 -8.54 12.82
N GLU A 64 -1.75 -7.32 13.23
CA GLU A 64 -1.03 -7.10 14.50
C GLU A 64 -1.89 -7.47 15.71
N VAL A 65 -3.18 -7.07 15.73
CA VAL A 65 -4.13 -7.45 16.79
C VAL A 65 -4.31 -8.96 16.84
N LYS A 66 -4.53 -9.62 15.70
CA LYS A 66 -4.68 -11.08 15.63
C LYS A 66 -3.41 -11.80 16.07
N ALA A 67 -2.23 -11.29 15.71
CA ALA A 67 -0.96 -11.86 16.13
C ALA A 67 -0.74 -11.70 17.65
N ASN A 68 -1.10 -10.55 18.22
CA ASN A 68 -1.02 -10.30 19.65
C ASN A 68 -2.00 -11.19 20.43
N GLU A 69 -3.24 -11.30 19.96
CA GLU A 69 -4.24 -12.18 20.56
C GLU A 69 -3.80 -13.65 20.49
N ARG A 70 -3.24 -14.08 19.36
CA ARG A 70 -2.64 -15.42 19.22
C ARG A 70 -1.54 -15.65 20.26
N ARG A 71 -0.64 -14.67 20.48
CA ARG A 71 0.40 -14.78 21.52
C ARG A 71 -0.22 -14.89 22.91
N LYS A 72 -1.22 -14.06 23.21
CA LYS A 72 -1.93 -14.04 24.50
C LYS A 72 -2.59 -15.39 24.80
N ILE A 73 -3.30 -15.97 23.82
CA ILE A 73 -3.94 -17.28 23.93
C ILE A 73 -2.91 -18.39 24.12
N ILE A 74 -1.80 -18.38 23.38
CA ILE A 74 -0.73 -19.38 23.55
C ILE A 74 -0.16 -19.31 24.96
N THR A 75 0.15 -18.12 25.47
CA THR A 75 0.65 -17.95 26.84
C THR A 75 -0.36 -18.46 27.88
N GLN A 76 -1.65 -18.18 27.70
CA GLN A 76 -2.70 -18.67 28.60
C GLN A 76 -2.85 -20.20 28.56
N ARG A 77 -2.76 -20.82 27.38
CA ARG A 77 -2.94 -22.28 27.22
C ARG A 77 -1.73 -23.09 27.68
N THR A 78 -0.52 -22.62 27.39
CA THR A 78 0.73 -23.31 27.71
C THR A 78 1.18 -23.04 29.14
N GLY A 79 0.77 -21.90 29.73
CA GLY A 79 1.13 -21.54 31.10
C GLY A 79 2.62 -21.28 31.29
N GLN A 80 3.06 -21.28 32.54
CA GLN A 80 4.48 -21.18 32.88
C GLN A 80 5.14 -22.55 32.89
N LYS A 81 6.45 -22.59 32.62
CA LYS A 81 7.25 -23.81 32.75
C LYS A 81 7.12 -24.35 34.18
N LYS A 82 6.85 -25.66 34.32
CA LYS A 82 6.89 -26.30 35.63
C LYS A 82 8.33 -26.30 36.15
N ALA A 83 8.52 -25.95 37.41
CA ALA A 83 9.81 -26.06 38.08
C ALA A 83 10.15 -27.55 38.21
N LEU A 84 11.35 -27.93 37.79
CA LEU A 84 11.85 -29.31 37.88
C LEU A 84 12.81 -29.48 39.06
N ASP A 85 13.30 -28.38 39.63
CA ASP A 85 14.25 -28.39 40.74
C ASP A 85 13.55 -28.84 42.02
N GLY A 86 14.08 -29.90 42.64
CA GLY A 86 13.59 -30.43 43.93
C GLY A 86 12.46 -31.46 43.84
N LEU A 87 12.10 -31.94 42.64
CA LEU A 87 11.17 -33.06 42.48
C LEU A 87 11.89 -34.40 42.70
N SER A 88 11.20 -35.36 43.31
CA SER A 88 11.68 -36.75 43.38
C SER A 88 11.51 -37.49 42.04
N ASP A 89 12.24 -38.58 41.85
CA ASP A 89 12.16 -39.39 40.61
C ASP A 89 10.73 -39.87 40.30
N ASP A 90 9.97 -40.27 41.33
CA ASP A 90 8.57 -40.67 41.17
C ASP A 90 7.68 -39.50 40.70
N GLN A 91 7.92 -38.29 41.22
CA GLN A 91 7.18 -37.09 40.81
C GLN A 91 7.53 -36.69 39.37
N LEU A 92 8.78 -36.86 38.95
CA LEU A 92 9.21 -36.63 37.58
C LEU A 92 8.55 -37.61 36.60
N MET A 93 8.46 -38.89 36.97
CA MET A 93 7.83 -39.92 36.16
C MET A 93 6.31 -39.70 36.03
N GLN A 94 5.62 -39.35 37.12
CA GLN A 94 4.21 -38.96 37.07
C GLN A 94 3.99 -37.72 36.18
N LEU A 95 4.88 -36.74 36.29
CA LEU A 95 4.80 -35.52 35.50
C LEU A 95 4.97 -35.80 33.99
N ALA A 96 5.94 -36.66 33.62
CA ALA A 96 6.16 -37.07 32.25
C ALA A 96 4.93 -37.79 31.67
N SER A 97 4.31 -38.68 32.45
CA SER A 97 3.07 -39.37 32.06
C SER A 97 1.91 -38.40 31.81
N GLN A 98 1.71 -37.42 32.70
CA GLN A 98 0.68 -36.38 32.52
C GLN A 98 0.90 -35.54 31.26
N TYR A 99 2.16 -35.19 30.94
CA TYR A 99 2.46 -34.47 29.71
C TYR A 99 2.18 -35.31 28.48
N HIS A 100 2.55 -36.58 28.48
CA HIS A 100 2.30 -37.49 27.38
C HIS A 100 0.79 -37.63 27.10
N GLU A 101 -0.02 -37.85 28.14
CA GLU A 101 -1.49 -37.94 27.99
C GLU A 101 -2.07 -36.64 27.43
N ARG A 102 -1.59 -35.49 27.92
CA ARG A 102 -2.04 -34.19 27.44
C ARG A 102 -1.64 -33.93 25.99
N ILE A 103 -0.45 -34.35 25.57
CA ILE A 103 -0.02 -34.24 24.16
C ILE A 103 -0.92 -35.08 23.27
N ALA A 104 -1.16 -36.35 23.62
CA ALA A 104 -2.02 -37.25 22.84
C ALA A 104 -3.44 -36.66 22.64
N ARG A 105 -4.01 -36.06 23.69
CA ARG A 105 -5.31 -35.37 23.62
C ARG A 105 -5.28 -34.16 22.69
N LEU A 106 -4.26 -33.31 22.81
CA LEU A 106 -4.10 -32.13 21.98
C LEU A 106 -3.84 -32.47 20.50
N GLU A 107 -3.14 -33.57 20.23
CA GLU A 107 -2.94 -34.07 18.86
C GLU A 107 -4.25 -34.51 18.22
N ASN A 108 -5.12 -35.17 18.98
CA ASN A 108 -6.44 -35.57 18.51
C ASN A 108 -7.31 -34.33 18.20
N GLU A 109 -7.39 -33.37 19.12
CA GLU A 109 -8.10 -32.10 18.90
C GLU A 109 -7.54 -31.31 17.70
N LYS A 110 -6.21 -31.33 17.52
CA LYS A 110 -5.54 -30.71 16.37
C LYS A 110 -5.98 -31.38 15.06
N TYR A 111 -6.01 -32.71 15.02
CA TYR A 111 -6.41 -33.45 13.84
C TYR A 111 -7.85 -33.10 13.41
N ASP A 112 -8.79 -33.09 14.36
CA ASP A 112 -10.20 -32.74 14.08
C ASP A 112 -10.32 -31.32 13.51
N LEU A 113 -9.59 -30.36 14.08
CA LEU A 113 -9.56 -28.97 13.61
C LEU A 113 -8.94 -28.86 12.21
N GLU A 114 -7.83 -29.56 11.95
CA GLU A 114 -7.16 -29.56 10.65
C GLU A 114 -8.06 -30.18 9.57
N TYR A 115 -8.75 -31.28 9.88
CA TYR A 115 -9.70 -31.90 8.97
C TYR A 115 -10.88 -30.96 8.65
N ALA A 116 -11.45 -30.31 9.68
CA ALA A 116 -12.54 -29.35 9.49
C ALA A 116 -12.12 -28.12 8.66
N VAL A 117 -10.87 -27.65 8.80
CA VAL A 117 -10.32 -26.57 7.96
C VAL A 117 -10.13 -27.06 6.53
N SER A 118 -9.53 -28.24 6.33
CA SER A 118 -9.31 -28.82 5.01
C SER A 118 -10.61 -29.00 4.22
N ARG A 119 -11.68 -29.47 4.89
CA ARG A 119 -13.03 -29.55 4.34
C ARG A 119 -13.55 -28.20 3.85
N LYS A 120 -13.40 -27.14 4.66
CA LYS A 120 -13.82 -25.78 4.30
C LYS A 120 -12.99 -25.22 3.14
N ASP A 121 -11.69 -25.49 3.09
CA ASP A 121 -10.83 -25.06 1.98
C ASP A 121 -11.23 -25.72 0.66
N TYR A 122 -11.62 -27.00 0.72
CA TYR A 122 -12.19 -27.70 -0.42
C TYR A 122 -13.50 -27.05 -0.88
N GLU A 123 -14.43 -26.79 0.05
CA GLU A 123 -15.72 -26.14 -0.24
C GLU A 123 -15.53 -24.72 -0.83
N ILE A 124 -14.58 -23.93 -0.32
CA ILE A 124 -14.22 -22.63 -0.88
C ILE A 124 -13.69 -22.78 -2.30
N THR A 125 -12.82 -23.76 -2.54
CA THR A 125 -12.24 -24.01 -3.87
C THR A 125 -13.33 -24.42 -4.87
N GLU A 126 -14.24 -25.30 -4.47
CA GLU A 126 -15.38 -25.72 -5.28
C GLU A 126 -16.31 -24.54 -5.59
N MET A 127 -16.67 -23.74 -4.58
CA MET A 127 -17.48 -22.54 -4.79
C MET A 127 -16.78 -21.52 -5.70
N ALA A 128 -15.48 -21.31 -5.52
CA ALA A 128 -14.70 -20.42 -6.37
C ALA A 128 -14.68 -20.90 -7.83
N ALA A 129 -14.57 -22.21 -8.07
CA ALA A 129 -14.66 -22.81 -9.39
C ALA A 129 -16.05 -22.58 -10.02
N LYS A 130 -17.14 -22.83 -9.27
CA LYS A 130 -18.52 -22.57 -9.73
C LYS A 130 -18.73 -21.09 -10.10
N VAL A 131 -18.27 -20.17 -9.26
CA VAL A 131 -18.34 -18.72 -9.55
C VAL A 131 -17.55 -18.36 -10.81
N ASN A 132 -16.40 -18.99 -11.03
CA ASN A 132 -15.60 -18.73 -12.22
C ASN A 132 -16.26 -19.28 -13.50
N ASP A 133 -16.86 -20.47 -13.44
CA ASP A 133 -17.57 -21.06 -14.58
C ASP A 133 -18.82 -20.24 -14.95
N MET A 134 -19.57 -19.77 -13.95
CA MET A 134 -20.70 -18.85 -14.15
C MET A 134 -20.29 -17.50 -14.75
N ARG A 135 -19.09 -17.00 -14.45
CA ARG A 135 -18.54 -15.76 -15.03
C ARG A 135 -18.07 -15.93 -16.47
N GLY A 136 -18.08 -17.17 -16.99
CA GLY A 136 -17.68 -17.53 -18.34
C GLY A 136 -16.19 -17.82 -18.43
N LYS A 137 -15.86 -19.07 -18.79
CA LYS A 137 -14.50 -19.58 -19.08
C LYS A 137 -13.70 -18.76 -20.13
N PHE A 138 -14.36 -17.84 -20.82
CA PHE A 138 -13.85 -17.08 -21.97
C PHE A 138 -13.69 -15.57 -21.75
N ILE A 139 -13.59 -15.08 -20.51
CA ILE A 139 -12.97 -13.76 -20.30
C ILE A 139 -11.46 -13.98 -20.45
N ARG A 140 -10.95 -13.88 -21.69
CA ARG A 140 -9.50 -13.87 -21.95
C ARG A 140 -8.90 -12.80 -21.03
N PRO A 141 -8.11 -13.19 -20.00
CA PRO A 141 -7.41 -12.19 -19.20
C PRO A 141 -6.58 -11.38 -20.19
N PRO A 142 -6.69 -10.05 -20.23
CA PRO A 142 -5.86 -9.27 -21.14
C PRO A 142 -4.41 -9.58 -20.77
N LEU A 143 -3.73 -10.33 -21.65
CA LEU A 143 -2.33 -10.69 -21.49
C LEU A 143 -1.53 -9.40 -21.55
N LYS A 144 -1.40 -8.73 -20.41
CA LYS A 144 -0.48 -7.62 -20.26
C LYS A 144 0.92 -8.21 -20.35
N LYS A 145 1.73 -7.67 -21.25
CA LYS A 145 3.18 -7.89 -21.24
C LYS A 145 3.68 -7.38 -19.88
N ILE A 146 3.92 -8.29 -18.94
CA ILE A 146 4.50 -7.95 -17.64
C ILE A 146 6.00 -7.97 -17.85
N PRO A 147 6.67 -6.82 -17.85
CA PRO A 147 8.11 -6.77 -17.99
C PRO A 147 8.74 -7.31 -16.70
N LYS A 148 9.35 -8.50 -16.77
CA LYS A 148 9.94 -9.19 -15.60
C LYS A 148 11.00 -8.35 -14.88
N TYR A 149 11.70 -7.46 -15.60
CA TYR A 149 12.85 -6.72 -15.07
C TYR A 149 12.72 -5.20 -15.13
N GLU A 150 11.70 -4.62 -15.76
CA GLU A 150 11.63 -3.17 -15.95
C GLU A 150 11.50 -2.41 -14.64
N ALA A 151 10.71 -2.91 -13.68
CA ALA A 151 10.67 -2.34 -12.33
C ALA A 151 12.00 -2.49 -11.56
N LYS A 152 12.76 -3.55 -11.83
CA LYS A 152 14.09 -3.77 -11.23
C LYS A 152 15.14 -2.84 -11.86
N ILE A 153 15.07 -2.65 -13.18
CA ILE A 153 15.92 -1.74 -13.95
C ILE A 153 15.61 -0.29 -13.59
N GLU A 154 14.34 0.12 -13.53
CA GLU A 154 13.97 1.46 -13.06
C GLU A 154 14.44 1.72 -11.63
N ARG A 155 14.31 0.74 -10.73
CA ARG A 155 14.82 0.87 -9.36
C ARG A 155 16.35 0.98 -9.33
N MET A 156 17.05 0.22 -10.16
CA MET A 156 18.51 0.28 -10.28
C MET A 156 18.96 1.62 -10.86
N LEU A 157 18.28 2.12 -11.89
CA LEU A 157 18.53 3.44 -12.48
C LEU A 157 18.17 4.58 -11.52
N LEU A 158 17.10 4.44 -10.73
CA LEU A 158 16.72 5.44 -9.72
C LEU A 158 17.74 5.48 -8.57
N ASN A 159 18.27 4.32 -8.16
CA ASN A 159 19.34 4.25 -7.17
C ASN A 159 20.64 4.85 -7.73
N ALA A 160 21.02 4.50 -8.97
CA ALA A 160 22.18 5.11 -9.63
C ALA A 160 22.03 6.63 -9.79
N ARG A 161 20.82 7.14 -10.12
CA ARG A 161 20.53 8.59 -10.14
C ARG A 161 20.55 9.23 -8.76
N LYS A 162 20.25 8.49 -7.69
CA LYS A 162 20.37 8.97 -6.31
C LYS A 162 21.81 8.94 -5.80
N GLU A 163 22.69 8.16 -6.41
CA GLU A 163 24.11 8.10 -6.07
C GLU A 163 24.94 9.07 -6.94
N ILE A 164 24.55 9.30 -8.20
CA ILE A 164 25.26 10.14 -9.19
C ILE A 164 24.54 11.49 -9.41
N GLY A 165 23.41 11.73 -8.75
CA GLY A 165 22.61 12.93 -8.93
C GLY A 165 23.30 14.18 -8.37
N PHE A 166 23.23 15.29 -9.10
CA PHE A 166 23.78 16.60 -8.70
C PHE A 166 23.37 17.04 -7.28
N THR A 167 22.20 16.61 -6.80
CA THR A 167 21.68 16.92 -5.46
C THR A 167 22.40 16.20 -4.31
N VAL A 168 23.23 15.19 -4.59
CA VAL A 168 24.00 14.44 -3.57
C VAL A 168 25.14 15.29 -3.02
N ALA A 169 25.78 16.10 -3.87
CA ALA A 169 26.84 17.02 -3.48
C ALA A 169 26.31 18.30 -2.82
N LEU A 170 24.99 18.53 -2.84
CA LEU A 170 24.37 19.70 -2.25
C LEU A 170 23.93 19.39 -0.82
N LYS A 171 24.32 20.24 0.12
CA LYS A 171 23.90 20.16 1.53
C LYS A 171 22.38 20.38 1.59
N SER A 172 21.61 19.32 1.87
CA SER A 172 20.18 19.45 2.09
C SER A 172 19.93 20.25 3.36
N VAL A 173 19.41 21.47 3.24
CA VAL A 173 18.95 22.24 4.39
C VAL A 173 17.70 21.54 4.93
N LYS A 174 17.81 20.95 6.14
CA LYS A 174 16.64 20.47 6.86
C LYS A 174 15.76 21.68 7.13
N LYS A 175 14.62 21.76 6.45
CA LYS A 175 13.57 22.71 6.81
C LYS A 175 12.97 22.19 8.11
N GLU A 176 13.53 22.62 9.23
CA GLU A 176 12.88 22.47 10.53
C GLU A 176 11.50 23.09 10.39
N GLN A 177 10.50 22.22 10.36
CA GLN A 177 9.13 22.65 10.54
C GLN A 177 9.07 23.21 11.95
N MET A 178 8.77 24.50 12.07
CA MET A 178 8.43 25.18 13.32
C MET A 178 7.21 24.46 13.92
N THR A 179 7.44 23.37 14.65
CA THR A 179 6.49 22.84 15.60
C THR A 179 6.80 23.53 16.91
N GLU A 180 6.09 24.63 17.11
CA GLU A 180 5.92 25.31 18.38
C GLU A 180 5.49 24.28 19.44
N THR A 181 6.35 23.96 20.40
CA THR A 181 5.99 23.60 21.78
C THR A 181 7.22 23.31 22.65
N LYS A 182 7.35 24.18 23.67
CA LYS A 182 7.88 23.94 25.03
C LYS A 182 9.39 23.84 25.26
N GLU A 183 9.90 24.97 25.75
CA GLU A 183 10.71 25.10 26.96
C GLU A 183 11.97 24.23 27.08
N THR A 184 13.06 24.72 26.50
CA THR A 184 14.38 24.64 27.16
C THR A 184 14.82 26.05 27.52
N LYS A 185 15.04 26.24 28.81
CA LYS A 185 15.36 27.48 29.52
C LYS A 185 16.42 28.31 28.80
N LYS A 186 16.16 29.62 28.76
CA LYS A 186 17.05 30.70 28.31
C LYS A 186 18.46 30.54 28.88
N ALA A 187 19.41 30.09 28.06
CA ALA A 187 20.82 30.38 28.27
C ALA A 187 21.15 31.62 27.44
N THR A 188 21.57 32.70 28.07
CA THR A 188 22.10 33.87 27.38
C THR A 188 23.26 33.41 26.48
N PRO A 189 23.32 33.81 25.20
CA PRO A 189 24.40 33.41 24.30
C PRO A 189 25.77 33.80 24.89
N GLU A 190 26.79 33.00 24.62
CA GLU A 190 28.14 33.17 25.22
C GLU A 190 28.76 34.56 24.96
N TRP A 191 28.42 35.20 23.84
CA TRP A 191 28.87 36.54 23.49
C TRP A 191 28.07 37.66 24.17
N SER A 192 27.09 37.35 25.04
CA SER A 192 26.29 38.37 25.70
C SER A 192 27.11 39.12 26.75
N TRP A 193 27.04 40.44 26.69
CA TRP A 193 27.68 41.36 27.63
C TRP A 193 27.28 41.13 29.11
N LYS A 194 26.19 40.41 29.37
CA LYS A 194 25.74 40.04 30.72
C LYS A 194 26.64 38.99 31.41
N GLN A 195 27.37 38.16 30.67
CA GLN A 195 28.36 37.24 31.25
C GLN A 195 29.68 37.94 31.60
N ARG A 196 30.03 39.01 30.87
CA ARG A 196 31.30 39.72 31.02
C ARG A 196 31.43 40.47 32.35
N GLN A 197 30.32 40.78 33.03
CA GLN A 197 30.32 41.43 34.35
C GLN A 197 30.50 40.46 35.54
N GLN A 198 30.50 39.14 35.33
CA GLN A 198 30.69 38.16 36.41
C GLN A 198 32.15 37.70 36.58
N VAL A 199 33.08 38.14 35.73
CA VAL A 199 34.49 37.68 35.74
C VAL A 199 35.43 38.67 36.45
N ASP A 200 34.98 39.89 36.74
CA ASP A 200 35.80 40.94 37.37
C ASP A 200 35.46 41.15 38.87
N ASN A 201 35.44 40.07 39.66
CA ASN A 201 35.52 40.14 41.13
C ASN A 201 36.29 38.96 41.72
#